data_AF-A0A959XWH1-F1
#
_entry.id   AF-A0A959XWH1-F1
#
_cell.length_a   1.000
_cell.length_b   1.000
_cell.length_c   1.000
_cell.angle_alpha   90.00
_cell.angle_beta   90.00
_cell.angle_gamma   90.00
#
_symmetry.space_group_name_H-M   'P 1'
#
loop_
_entity.id
_entity.type
_entity.pdbx_description
1 polymer ?
#
loop_
_entity_poly.entity_id
_entity_poly.type
_entity_poly.pdbx_seq_one_letter_code
_entity_poly.pdbx_strand_id
1 'polypeptide(L)'
;MKKKRIAHLFLFSILSTAAMAQSFTPELNALDPKEYGEPVKANLITQQMEDDKIPAIPVEISVLLKKPIVMGCQYIYRVVNKSTEHTLKLSLYAVYDQQYETKIKPGGFAELLANTMNRCGETKEERKGEKGCLNCQPSLNITEITVK
;
A
#
# COMPACT_ATOMS: atom_id res chain seq x y z
N MET A 1 -5.91 -49.77 -38.70
CA MET A 1 -4.80 -49.14 -37.93
C MET A 1 -5.01 -47.63 -37.85
N LYS A 2 -4.75 -47.03 -36.68
CA LYS A 2 -4.53 -45.58 -36.37
C LYS A 2 -5.76 -44.64 -36.54
N LYS A 3 -6.50 -44.37 -35.46
CA LYS A 3 -6.42 -43.20 -34.53
C LYS A 3 -6.72 -41.85 -35.18
N LYS A 4 -7.74 -41.13 -34.66
CA LYS A 4 -7.56 -39.86 -33.91
C LYS A 4 -8.91 -39.38 -33.36
N ARG A 5 -9.07 -39.48 -32.03
CA ARG A 5 -10.11 -38.76 -31.27
C ARG A 5 -9.62 -37.32 -31.09
N ILE A 6 -10.41 -36.34 -31.52
CA ILE A 6 -10.13 -34.92 -31.28
C ILE A 6 -10.71 -34.60 -29.90
N ALA A 7 -9.84 -34.66 -28.88
CA ALA A 7 -10.14 -34.12 -27.56
C ALA A 7 -10.33 -32.60 -27.69
N HIS A 8 -11.53 -32.10 -27.42
CA HIS A 8 -11.76 -30.67 -27.27
C HIS A 8 -11.12 -30.28 -25.94
N LEU A 9 -9.92 -29.70 -26.05
CA LEU A 9 -9.16 -29.16 -24.94
C LEU A 9 -9.97 -28.03 -24.31
N PHE A 10 -10.22 -28.16 -23.02
CA PHE A 10 -10.66 -27.10 -22.12
C PHE A 10 -9.92 -25.78 -22.42
N LEU A 11 -10.66 -24.73 -22.80
CA LEU A 11 -10.28 -23.36 -22.48
C LEU A 11 -11.24 -22.88 -21.39
N PHE A 12 -10.97 -23.27 -20.14
CA PHE A 12 -11.39 -22.47 -19.01
C PHE A 12 -10.52 -21.24 -19.03
N SER A 13 -11.04 -20.18 -19.65
CA SER A 13 -10.53 -18.82 -19.46
C SER A 13 -10.74 -18.48 -17.98
N ILE A 14 -9.75 -18.84 -17.15
CA ILE A 14 -9.63 -18.27 -15.80
C ILE A 14 -9.35 -16.79 -16.06
N LEU A 15 -10.41 -15.99 -16.10
CA LEU A 15 -10.31 -14.54 -15.95
C LEU A 15 -9.77 -14.35 -14.54
N SER A 16 -8.45 -14.26 -14.43
CA SER A 16 -7.77 -13.81 -13.23
C SER A 16 -8.35 -12.44 -12.91
N THR A 17 -9.22 -12.34 -11.90
CA THR A 17 -9.65 -11.07 -11.34
C THR A 17 -8.41 -10.41 -10.75
N ALA A 18 -7.76 -9.58 -11.55
CA ALA A 18 -6.72 -8.70 -11.06
C ALA A 18 -7.39 -7.79 -10.03
N ALA A 19 -7.09 -8.02 -8.75
CA ALA A 19 -7.36 -7.02 -7.72
C ALA A 19 -6.71 -5.72 -8.19
N MET A 20 -7.52 -4.68 -8.42
CA MET A 20 -6.99 -3.39 -8.86
C MET A 20 -6.10 -2.85 -7.73
N ALA A 21 -4.80 -2.83 -7.99
CA ALA A 21 -3.85 -2.22 -7.07
C ALA A 21 -4.19 -0.73 -6.93
N GLN A 22 -4.38 -0.26 -5.69
CA GLN A 22 -4.69 1.12 -5.37
C GLN A 22 -3.45 1.81 -4.82
N SER A 23 -3.02 2.89 -5.48
CA SER A 23 -1.78 3.61 -5.17
C SER A 23 -2.08 4.92 -4.45
N PHE A 24 -1.32 5.21 -3.40
CA PHE A 24 -1.46 6.40 -2.56
C PHE A 24 -0.11 7.08 -2.36
N THR A 25 -0.08 8.40 -2.41
CA THR A 25 1.12 9.23 -2.17
C THR A 25 0.87 10.14 -0.97
N PRO A 26 0.88 9.59 0.27
CA PRO A 26 0.70 10.42 1.46
C PRO A 26 1.87 11.39 1.60
N GLU A 27 1.58 12.62 2.01
CA GLU A 27 2.60 13.64 2.21
C GLU A 27 3.13 13.60 3.65
N LEU A 28 4.40 13.96 3.82
CA LEU A 28 4.97 14.21 5.15
C LEU A 28 4.40 15.52 5.71
N ASN A 29 4.35 15.64 7.03
CA ASN A 29 4.01 16.90 7.67
C ASN A 29 5.03 18.00 7.29
N ALA A 30 4.53 19.15 6.86
CA ALA A 30 5.34 20.25 6.36
C ALA A 30 6.09 21.03 7.45
N LEU A 31 5.59 21.03 8.69
CA LEU A 31 6.18 21.72 9.84
C LEU A 31 7.18 20.84 10.57
N ASP A 32 6.80 19.59 10.86
CA ASP A 32 7.68 18.58 11.44
C ASP A 32 7.50 17.23 10.74
N PRO A 33 8.42 16.82 9.86
CA PRO A 33 8.32 15.55 9.13
C PRO A 33 8.37 14.31 10.03
N LYS A 34 8.73 14.45 11.32
CA LYS A 34 8.69 13.35 12.30
C LYS A 34 7.31 13.13 12.90
N GLU A 35 6.38 14.05 12.68
CA GLU A 35 4.97 13.86 12.94
C GLU A 35 4.25 13.31 11.69
N TYR A 36 3.10 12.68 11.90
CA TYR A 36 2.27 12.25 10.78
C TYR A 36 1.78 13.45 9.98
N GLY A 37 1.90 13.35 8.66
CA GLY A 37 1.23 14.28 7.74
C GLY A 37 -0.29 14.15 7.78
N GLU A 38 -0.95 15.08 7.09
CA GLU A 38 -2.40 15.04 6.90
C GLU A 38 -2.81 13.72 6.23
N PRO A 39 -3.82 13.02 6.76
CA PRO A 39 -4.18 11.71 6.25
C PRO A 39 -4.87 11.80 4.89
N VAL A 40 -4.41 10.98 3.95
CA VAL A 40 -5.12 10.70 2.71
C VAL A 40 -6.35 9.86 3.05
N LYS A 41 -7.54 10.42 2.80
CA LYS A 41 -8.82 9.73 2.97
C LYS A 41 -9.16 8.98 1.70
N ALA A 42 -9.39 7.68 1.81
CA ALA A 42 -9.69 6.81 0.68
C ALA A 42 -10.77 5.80 1.02
N ASN A 43 -11.40 5.25 -0.02
CA ASN A 43 -12.34 4.15 0.11
C ASN A 43 -11.76 2.95 -0.64
N LEU A 44 -11.36 1.92 0.10
CA LEU A 44 -10.83 0.70 -0.48
C LEU A 44 -11.98 -0.16 -1.01
N ILE A 45 -11.92 -0.48 -2.29
CA ILE A 45 -12.90 -1.34 -2.96
C ILE A 45 -12.21 -2.27 -3.96
N THR A 46 -12.76 -3.45 -4.16
CA THR A 46 -12.34 -4.41 -5.20
C THR A 46 -13.57 -4.92 -5.94
N GLN A 47 -13.37 -5.46 -7.15
CA GLN A 47 -14.46 -6.09 -7.91
C GLN A 47 -15.16 -7.18 -7.09
N GLN A 48 -14.39 -7.98 -6.33
CA GLN A 48 -14.95 -9.03 -5.48
C GLN A 48 -15.88 -8.45 -4.40
N MET A 49 -15.52 -7.31 -3.81
CA MET A 49 -16.39 -6.65 -2.83
C MET A 49 -17.69 -6.15 -3.48
N GLU A 50 -17.61 -5.59 -4.70
CA GLU A 50 -18.79 -5.16 -5.45
C GLU A 50 -19.71 -6.34 -5.76
N ASP A 51 -19.15 -7.46 -6.23
CA ASP A 51 -19.88 -8.68 -6.56
C ASP A 51 -20.56 -9.27 -5.30
N ASP A 52 -19.88 -9.22 -4.15
CA ASP A 52 -20.38 -9.68 -2.85
C ASP A 52 -21.28 -8.64 -2.14
N LYS A 53 -21.57 -7.49 -2.77
CA LYS A 53 -22.34 -6.37 -2.19
C LYS A 53 -21.79 -5.83 -0.87
N ILE A 54 -20.47 -5.94 -0.70
CA ILE A 54 -19.74 -5.35 0.43
C ILE A 54 -19.43 -3.89 0.09
N PRO A 55 -19.82 -2.93 0.95
CA PRO A 55 -19.53 -1.51 0.69
C PRO A 55 -18.02 -1.24 0.70
N ALA A 56 -17.61 -0.16 0.02
CA ALA A 56 -16.23 0.31 0.09
C ALA A 56 -15.82 0.59 1.54
N ILE A 57 -14.60 0.21 1.92
CA ILE A 57 -14.12 0.37 3.28
C ILE A 57 -13.35 1.69 3.42
N PRO A 58 -13.82 2.64 4.25
CA PRO A 58 -13.12 3.90 4.44
C PRO A 58 -11.82 3.70 5.21
N VAL A 59 -10.74 4.29 4.73
CA VAL A 59 -9.43 4.29 5.37
C VAL A 59 -8.79 5.67 5.39
N GLU A 60 -7.93 5.88 6.37
CA GLU A 60 -7.03 7.03 6.45
C GLU A 60 -5.59 6.53 6.38
N ILE A 61 -4.81 7.10 5.46
CA ILE A 61 -3.40 6.73 5.23
C ILE A 61 -2.54 7.95 5.52
N SER A 62 -1.59 7.82 6.44
CA SER A 62 -0.62 8.88 6.76
C SER A 62 0.79 8.34 6.81
N VAL A 63 1.77 9.23 6.71
CA VAL A 63 3.19 8.87 6.75
C VAL A 63 3.97 9.86 7.60
N LEU A 64 5.03 9.38 8.26
CA LEU A 64 6.06 10.20 8.88
C LEU A 64 7.45 9.70 8.53
N LEU A 65 8.44 10.58 8.63
CA LEU A 65 9.86 10.26 8.56
C LEU A 65 10.33 9.86 9.95
N LYS A 66 10.67 8.58 10.15
CA LYS A 66 11.23 8.11 11.42
C LYS A 66 12.65 8.62 11.61
N LYS A 67 13.49 8.40 10.59
CA LYS A 67 14.87 8.89 10.53
C LYS A 67 15.49 8.72 9.13
N PRO A 68 16.48 9.54 8.78
CA PRO A 68 17.44 9.19 7.74
C PRO A 68 18.22 7.93 8.13
N ILE A 69 18.60 7.12 7.15
CA ILE A 69 19.47 5.95 7.30
C ILE A 69 20.66 6.05 6.34
N VAL A 70 21.68 5.22 6.56
CA VAL A 70 22.93 5.28 5.78
C VAL A 70 22.69 5.14 4.28
N MET A 71 21.64 4.50 3.79
CA MET A 71 21.40 4.34 2.34
C MET A 71 20.10 4.98 1.83
N GLY A 72 19.40 5.77 2.64
CA GLY A 72 18.11 6.34 2.26
C GLY A 72 17.32 6.81 3.46
N CYS A 73 16.02 6.54 3.50
CA CYS A 73 15.11 7.10 4.50
C CYS A 73 14.19 6.03 5.07
N GLN A 74 13.94 6.09 6.37
CA GLN A 74 13.03 5.19 7.06
C GLN A 74 11.73 5.92 7.40
N TYR A 75 10.62 5.43 6.84
CA TYR A 75 9.28 5.97 7.03
C TYR A 75 8.41 5.03 7.85
N ILE A 76 7.42 5.60 8.54
CA ILE A 76 6.31 4.82 9.11
C ILE A 76 5.04 5.23 8.36
N TYR A 77 4.42 4.27 7.69
CA TYR A 77 3.08 4.44 7.12
C TYR A 77 2.06 3.93 8.13
N ARG A 78 1.01 4.70 8.36
CA ARG A 78 -0.13 4.29 9.18
C ARG A 78 -1.34 4.17 8.28
N VAL A 79 -2.01 3.02 8.35
CA VAL A 79 -3.30 2.79 7.71
C VAL A 79 -4.33 2.58 8.82
N VAL A 80 -5.35 3.41 8.86
CA VAL A 80 -6.44 3.35 9.84
C VAL A 80 -7.69 2.84 9.14
N ASN A 81 -8.30 1.79 9.67
CA ASN A 81 -9.59 1.31 9.20
C ASN A 81 -10.69 2.11 9.89
N LYS A 82 -11.38 2.96 9.12
CA LYS A 82 -12.46 3.82 9.64
C LYS A 82 -13.83 3.13 9.58
N SER A 83 -13.92 1.91 9.06
CA SER A 83 -15.14 1.10 9.18
C SER A 83 -15.38 0.70 10.63
N THR A 84 -16.66 0.62 10.98
CA THR A 84 -17.16 0.11 12.26
C THR A 84 -17.57 -1.37 12.20
N GLU A 85 -17.61 -1.96 11.00
CA GLU A 85 -18.22 -3.28 10.78
C GLU A 85 -17.21 -4.32 10.31
N HIS A 86 -16.29 -3.92 9.43
CA HIS A 86 -15.47 -4.85 8.68
C HIS A 86 -14.01 -4.86 9.10
N THR A 87 -13.43 -6.05 9.17
CA THR A 87 -11.99 -6.22 9.32
C THR A 87 -11.33 -6.25 7.95
N LEU A 88 -10.29 -5.43 7.77
CA LEU A 88 -9.45 -5.44 6.57
C LEU A 88 -8.29 -6.41 6.73
N LYS A 89 -8.02 -7.23 5.71
CA LYS A 89 -6.70 -7.82 5.47
C LYS A 89 -6.14 -7.17 4.20
N LEU A 90 -4.95 -6.57 4.31
CA LEU A 90 -4.30 -5.86 3.21
C LEU A 90 -2.97 -6.52 2.88
N SER A 91 -2.73 -6.74 1.58
CA SER A 91 -1.39 -6.95 1.01
C SER A 91 -0.96 -5.66 0.35
N LEU A 92 0.22 -5.14 0.70
CA LEU A 92 0.66 -3.83 0.25
C LEU A 92 2.17 -3.76 0.07
N TYR A 93 2.59 -2.82 -0.78
CA TYR A 93 3.98 -2.44 -1.00
C TYR A 93 4.17 -0.99 -0.54
N ALA A 94 5.03 -0.80 0.46
CA ALA A 94 5.53 0.54 0.78
C ALA A 94 6.85 0.70 0.04
N VAL A 95 6.94 1.71 -0.83
CA VAL A 95 8.03 1.85 -1.82
C VAL A 95 8.15 0.61 -2.73
N TYR A 96 9.02 0.62 -3.75
CA TYR A 96 8.97 -0.38 -4.83
C TYR A 96 9.14 -1.85 -4.39
N ASP A 97 9.80 -2.12 -3.25
CA ASP A 97 10.30 -3.48 -2.96
C ASP A 97 9.92 -4.06 -1.59
N GLN A 98 9.16 -3.35 -0.74
CA GLN A 98 8.84 -3.83 0.61
C GLN A 98 7.38 -4.22 0.74
N GLN A 99 7.15 -5.54 0.68
CA GLN A 99 5.84 -6.14 0.85
C GLN A 99 5.48 -6.30 2.33
N TYR A 100 4.23 -6.00 2.66
CA TYR A 100 3.64 -6.24 3.98
C TYR A 100 2.28 -6.89 3.84
N GLU A 101 1.95 -7.73 4.82
CA GLU A 101 0.58 -8.18 5.07
C GLU A 101 0.14 -7.69 6.43
N THR A 102 -1.05 -7.10 6.50
CA THR A 102 -1.61 -6.62 7.78
C THR A 102 -3.09 -6.89 7.90
N LYS A 103 -3.56 -7.04 9.13
CA LYS A 103 -4.98 -7.21 9.48
C LYS A 103 -5.39 -6.07 10.42
N ILE A 104 -6.38 -5.29 10.00
CA ILE A 104 -6.84 -4.09 10.69
C ILE A 104 -8.31 -4.26 11.06
N LYS A 105 -8.58 -4.45 12.36
CA LYS A 105 -9.94 -4.53 12.90
C LYS A 105 -10.71 -3.22 12.67
N PRO A 106 -12.05 -3.22 12.76
CA PRO A 106 -12.85 -2.00 12.76
C PRO A 106 -12.32 -0.98 13.78
N GLY A 107 -12.15 0.27 13.37
CA GLY A 107 -11.57 1.36 14.17
C GLY A 107 -10.08 1.20 14.53
N GLY A 108 -9.44 0.12 14.09
CA GLY A 108 -8.03 -0.17 14.37
C GLY A 108 -7.08 0.49 13.35
N PHE A 109 -5.78 0.32 13.59
CA PHE A 109 -4.75 0.76 12.66
C PHE A 109 -3.59 -0.24 12.59
N ALA A 110 -2.80 -0.12 11.52
CA ALA A 110 -1.50 -0.77 11.41
C ALA A 110 -0.43 0.27 11.07
N GLU A 111 0.75 0.08 11.63
CA GLU A 111 1.95 0.85 11.31
C GLU A 111 2.96 -0.03 10.60
N LEU A 112 3.51 0.51 9.52
CA LEU A 112 4.38 -0.20 8.58
C LEU A 112 5.70 0.55 8.49
N LEU A 113 6.77 -0.08 8.96
CA LEU A 113 8.10 0.50 8.91
C LEU A 113 8.77 0.19 7.57
N ALA A 114 8.93 1.19 6.71
CA ALA A 114 9.51 1.03 5.39
C ALA A 114 10.84 1.77 5.24
N ASN A 115 11.80 1.12 4.58
CA ASN A 115 13.08 1.72 4.23
C ASN A 115 13.14 1.98 2.73
N THR A 116 13.37 3.23 2.35
CA THR A 116 13.79 3.57 0.99
C THR A 116 15.29 3.40 0.87
N MET A 117 15.74 2.83 -0.24
CA MET A 117 17.16 2.72 -0.61
C MET A 117 17.61 3.85 -1.54
N ASN A 118 16.70 4.80 -1.81
CA ASN A 118 16.97 5.99 -2.58
C ASN A 118 17.12 7.18 -1.64
N ARG A 119 18.13 8.01 -1.90
CA ARG A 119 18.32 9.30 -1.25
C ARG A 119 17.88 10.38 -2.22
N CYS A 120 16.89 11.19 -1.86
CA CYS A 120 16.27 12.16 -2.76
C CYS A 120 16.76 13.55 -2.39
N GLY A 121 17.87 13.94 -2.99
CA GLY A 121 18.46 15.26 -2.79
C GLY A 121 19.26 15.64 -4.02
N GLU A 122 19.37 16.93 -4.30
CA GLU A 122 20.09 17.42 -5.47
C GLU A 122 21.60 17.29 -5.25
N THR A 123 22.05 17.48 -4.00
CA THR A 123 23.46 17.41 -3.59
C THR A 123 23.80 16.19 -2.73
N LYS A 124 25.10 15.85 -2.63
CA LYS A 124 25.56 14.74 -1.77
C LYS A 124 25.32 15.02 -0.29
N GLU A 125 25.37 16.28 0.10
CA GLU A 125 25.19 16.79 1.45
C GLU A 125 23.70 16.69 1.85
N GLU A 126 22.78 17.11 0.98
CA GLU A 126 21.34 16.96 1.22
C GLU A 126 20.92 15.51 1.33
N ARG A 127 21.42 14.66 0.42
CA ARG A 127 21.16 13.21 0.41
C ARG A 127 21.57 12.50 1.71
N LYS A 128 22.46 13.08 2.52
CA LYS A 128 22.92 12.49 3.79
C LYS A 128 22.10 12.94 4.99
N GLY A 129 21.28 13.98 4.85
CA GLY A 129 20.51 14.59 5.93
C GLY A 129 19.00 14.39 5.78
N GLU A 130 18.23 14.94 6.72
CA GLU A 130 16.77 14.90 6.71
C GLU A 130 16.17 15.54 5.44
N LYS A 131 16.81 16.60 4.91
CA LYS A 131 16.43 17.23 3.63
C LYS A 131 16.36 16.24 2.48
N GLY A 132 17.27 15.27 2.43
CA GLY A 132 17.31 14.22 1.41
C GLY A 132 16.15 13.21 1.50
N CYS A 133 15.41 13.24 2.60
CA CYS A 133 14.24 12.37 2.82
C CYS A 133 12.92 13.09 2.53
N LEU A 134 12.89 14.41 2.61
CA LEU A 134 11.69 15.19 2.35
C LEU A 134 11.28 15.11 0.87
N ASN A 135 12.26 15.05 -0.03
CA ASN A 135 12.00 15.05 -1.47
C ASN A 135 11.68 13.66 -2.04
N CYS A 136 11.61 12.60 -1.22
CA CYS A 136 11.46 11.22 -1.70
C CYS A 136 10.04 10.78 -2.04
N GLN A 137 9.03 11.63 -1.86
CA GLN A 137 7.62 11.36 -2.21
C GLN A 137 7.19 9.92 -1.85
N PRO A 138 7.03 9.62 -0.54
CA PRO A 138 6.64 8.29 -0.08
C PRO A 138 5.35 7.81 -0.76
N SER A 139 5.33 6.55 -1.19
CA SER A 139 4.19 5.92 -1.86
C SER A 139 3.82 4.59 -1.21
N LEU A 140 2.52 4.31 -1.16
CA LEU A 140 1.92 3.09 -0.64
C LEU A 140 0.99 2.49 -1.69
N ASN A 141 1.27 1.25 -2.10
CA ASN A 141 0.46 0.54 -3.09
C ASN A 141 -0.24 -0.64 -2.40
N ILE A 142 -1.56 -0.62 -2.34
CA ILE A 142 -2.37 -1.73 -1.82
C ILE A 142 -2.71 -2.64 -2.99
N THR A 143 -2.20 -3.86 -2.99
CA THR A 143 -2.34 -4.81 -4.12
C THR A 143 -3.46 -5.81 -3.91
N GLU A 144 -3.78 -6.14 -2.66
CA GLU A 144 -4.91 -7.02 -2.35
C GLU A 144 -5.66 -6.51 -1.13
N ILE A 145 -6.98 -6.62 -1.20
CA ILE A 145 -7.91 -6.26 -0.12
C ILE A 145 -8.83 -7.45 0.08
N THR A 146 -8.85 -8.00 1.29
CA THR A 146 -9.84 -8.99 1.73
C THR A 146 -10.61 -8.41 2.91
N VAL A 147 -11.92 -8.53 2.86
CA VAL A 147 -12.82 -8.06 3.91
C VAL A 147 -13.39 -9.26 4.65
N LYS A 148 -13.44 -9.19 5.98
CA LYS A 148 -14.06 -10.22 6.85
C LYS A 148 -14.96 -9.59 7.90
#